data_AF-A0A4R5W6K0-F1
#
_entry.id   AF-A0A4R5W6K0-F1
#
_cell.length_a   1.000
_cell.length_b   1.000
_cell.length_c   1.000
_cell.angle_alpha   90.00
_cell.angle_beta   90.00
_cell.angle_gamma   90.00
#
_symmetry.space_group_name_H-M   'P 1'
#
loop_
_entity.id
_entity.type
_entity.pdbx_description
1 polymer ?
#
loop_
_entity_poly.entity_id
_entity_poly.type
_entity_poly.pdbx_seq_one_letter_code
_entity_poly.pdbx_strand_id
1 'polypeptide(L)' 'MAVVGLRQRLRCIIRATKVDVIRFGNIAEEVWRGEAFSSAQEFQDCHRRCLPLAHLHDDVEFVALRFELLEVVSGALAS' A
#
# COMPACT_ATOMS: atom_id res chain seq x y z
N MET A 1 -13.49 -4.24 0.61
CA MET A 1 -12.78 -4.01 1.88
C MET A 1 -12.95 -2.56 2.29
N ALA A 2 -13.20 -2.30 3.56
CA ALA A 2 -13.38 -0.95 4.10
C ALA A 2 -12.02 -0.36 4.51
N VAL A 3 -11.73 0.87 4.10
CA VAL A 3 -10.55 1.62 4.50
C VAL A 3 -10.94 2.66 5.55
N VAL A 4 -10.30 2.60 6.71
CA VAL A 4 -10.59 3.46 7.86
C VAL A 4 -9.42 4.40 8.11
N GLY A 5 -9.69 5.69 8.26
CA GLY A 5 -8.66 6.69 8.53
C GLY A 5 -8.26 6.76 10.00
N LEU A 6 -7.26 7.58 10.32
CA LEU A 6 -6.71 7.73 11.69
C LEU A 6 -7.74 8.11 12.78
N ARG A 7 -8.87 8.72 12.40
CA ARG A 7 -9.99 9.06 13.31
C ARG A 7 -11.06 7.97 13.44
N GLN A 8 -10.76 6.73 13.06
CA GLN A 8 -11.70 5.61 13.05
C GLN A 8 -12.97 5.88 12.21
N ARG A 9 -12.83 6.67 11.13
CA ARG A 9 -13.92 6.97 10.20
C ARG A 9 -13.69 6.25 8.88
N LEU A 10 -14.75 5.63 8.36
CA LEU A 10 -14.75 5.04 7.02
C LEU A 10 -14.41 6.11 5.98
N ARG A 11 -13.49 5.79 5.08
CA ARG A 11 -13.01 6.70 4.02
C ARG A 11 -13.47 6.25 2.64
N CYS A 12 -13.36 4.96 2.38
CA CYS A 12 -13.72 4.38 1.10
C CYS A 12 -13.92 2.87 1.20
N ILE A 13 -14.53 2.31 0.16
CA ILE A 13 -14.58 0.89 -0.11
C ILE A 13 -13.67 0.59 -1.30
N ILE A 14 -12.80 -0.40 -1.16
CA ILE A 14 -11.92 -0.89 -2.22
C ILE A 14 -12.22 -2.35 -2.56
N ARG A 15 -11.94 -2.76 -3.79
CA ARG A 15 -11.97 -4.16 -4.24
C ARG A 15 -10.57 -4.63 -4.54
N ALA A 16 -10.13 -5.71 -3.90
CA ALA A 16 -8.91 -6.40 -4.30
C ALA A 16 -9.09 -6.95 -5.72
N THR A 17 -8.14 -6.69 -6.60
CA THR A 17 -8.15 -7.19 -7.99
C THR A 17 -7.01 -8.18 -8.25
N LYS A 18 -5.92 -8.08 -7.50
CA LYS A 18 -4.78 -9.00 -7.61
C LYS A 18 -4.01 -9.08 -6.29
N VAL A 19 -3.45 -10.25 -6.01
CA VAL A 19 -2.52 -10.49 -4.90
C VAL A 19 -1.27 -11.12 -5.49
N ASP A 20 -0.12 -10.51 -5.24
CA ASP A 20 1.19 -11.01 -5.68
C ASP A 20 2.11 -11.19 -4.46
N VAL A 21 2.93 -12.24 -4.47
CA VAL A 21 4.09 -12.34 -3.56
C VAL A 21 5.29 -11.75 -4.27
N ILE A 22 6.01 -10.85 -3.62
CA ILE A 22 7.17 -10.15 -4.17
C ILE A 22 8.36 -10.26 -3.23
N ARG A 23 9.58 -10.17 -3.76
CA ARG A 23 10.80 -10.11 -2.94
C ARG A 23 11.25 -8.67 -2.76
N PHE A 24 11.57 -8.29 -1.53
CA PHE A 24 11.93 -6.93 -1.16
C PHE A 24 13.16 -6.41 -1.92
N GLY A 25 14.14 -7.28 -2.20
CA GLY A 25 15.35 -6.94 -2.96
C GLY A 25 15.13 -6.77 -4.47
N ASN A 26 14.01 -7.25 -5.01
CA ASN A 26 13.72 -7.21 -6.45
C ASN A 26 12.25 -6.91 -6.72
N ILE A 27 11.85 -5.66 -6.46
CA ILE A 27 10.48 -5.19 -6.60
C ILE A 27 10.23 -4.76 -8.04
N ALA A 28 9.23 -5.39 -8.69
CA ALA A 28 8.82 -5.04 -10.04
C ALA A 28 8.31 -3.59 -10.12
N GLU A 29 8.54 -2.92 -11.26
CA GLU A 29 8.16 -1.52 -11.47
C GLU A 29 6.69 -1.22 -11.19
N GLU A 30 5.81 -2.11 -11.65
CA GLU A 30 4.38 -1.99 -11.44
C GLU A 30 3.96 -1.89 -9.96
N VAL A 31 4.75 -2.45 -9.04
CA VAL A 31 4.45 -2.42 -7.60
C VAL A 31 4.83 -1.08 -7.01
N TRP A 32 6.10 -0.67 -7.10
CA TRP A 32 6.53 0.57 -6.46
C TRP A 32 5.88 1.80 -7.12
N ARG A 33 5.61 1.74 -8.44
CA ARG A 33 4.87 2.79 -9.15
C ARG A 33 3.40 2.82 -8.73
N GLY A 34 2.80 1.65 -8.52
CA GLY A 34 1.42 1.52 -8.01
C GLY A 34 1.23 2.11 -6.61
N GLU A 35 2.30 2.16 -5.81
CA GLU A 35 2.35 2.81 -4.51
C GLU A 35 2.84 4.26 -4.54
N ALA A 36 2.93 4.85 -5.74
CA ALA A 36 3.32 6.24 -5.98
C ALA A 36 4.77 6.60 -5.58
N PHE A 37 5.68 5.62 -5.55
CA PHE A 37 7.12 5.87 -5.45
C PHE A 37 7.73 6.17 -6.83
N SER A 38 8.89 6.84 -6.84
CA SER A 38 9.63 7.19 -8.06
C SER A 38 10.68 6.14 -8.43
N SER A 39 11.05 5.24 -7.52
CA SER A 39 12.01 4.16 -7.75
C SER A 39 11.85 3.02 -6.74
N ALA A 40 12.40 1.84 -7.09
CA ALA A 40 12.49 0.71 -6.16
C ALA A 40 13.32 1.05 -4.90
N GLN A 41 14.38 1.85 -5.05
CA GLN A 41 15.22 2.28 -3.92
C GLN A 41 14.43 3.13 -2.93
N GLU A 42 13.66 4.11 -3.43
CA GLU A 42 12.83 4.97 -2.58
C GLU A 42 11.78 4.15 -1.81
N PHE A 43 11.14 3.19 -2.48
CA PHE A 43 10.23 2.23 -1.86
C PHE A 43 10.93 1.50 -0.71
N GLN A 44 12.11 0.92 -0.96
CA GLN A 44 12.83 0.15 0.06
C GLN A 44 13.23 1.01 1.25
N ASP A 45 13.74 2.21 1.02
CA ASP A 45 14.19 3.10 2.09
C ASP A 45 13.02 3.64 2.93
N CYS A 46 11.87 3.87 2.31
CA CYS A 46 10.63 4.18 3.04
C CYS A 46 10.22 3.00 3.95
N HIS A 47 10.18 1.80 3.41
CA HIS A 47 9.77 0.61 4.16
C HIS A 47 10.75 0.27 5.30
N ARG A 48 12.07 0.40 5.10
CA ARG A 48 13.06 0.22 6.19
C ARG A 48 12.84 1.21 7.34
N ARG A 49 12.47 2.47 7.03
CA ARG A 49 12.16 3.50 8.03
C ARG A 49 10.84 3.23 8.75
N CYS A 50 9.82 2.78 8.03
CA CYS A 50 8.48 2.53 8.58
C CYS A 50 8.37 1.20 9.34
N LEU A 51 9.20 0.21 9.01
CA LEU A 51 9.18 -1.13 9.59
C LEU A 51 10.54 -1.51 10.20
N PRO A 52 11.09 -0.72 11.14
CA PRO A 52 12.46 -0.92 11.64
C PRO A 52 12.67 -2.25 12.37
N LEU A 53 11.59 -2.84 12.90
CA LEU A 53 11.63 -4.12 13.62
C LEU A 53 11.42 -5.33 12.71
N ALA A 54 11.08 -5.12 11.43
CA ALA A 54 10.83 -6.22 10.49
C ALA A 54 12.12 -6.80 9.88
N HIS A 55 13.30 -6.25 10.22
CA HIS A 55 14.60 -6.69 9.71
C HIS A 55 14.62 -6.88 8.19
N LEU A 56 14.12 -5.88 7.44
CA LEU A 56 13.96 -5.99 5.99
C LEU A 56 15.32 -6.20 5.30
N HIS A 57 15.44 -7.32 4.59
CA HIS A 57 16.55 -7.67 3.70
C HIS A 57 15.99 -8.21 2.38
N ASP A 58 16.87 -8.45 1.40
CA ASP A 58 16.47 -8.67 0.00
C ASP A 58 15.56 -9.89 -0.21
N ASP A 59 15.73 -10.93 0.59
CA ASP A 59 14.94 -12.16 0.53
C ASP A 59 13.60 -12.10 1.27
N VAL A 60 13.29 -11.01 1.97
CA VAL A 60 11.99 -10.86 2.64
C VAL A 60 10.88 -10.83 1.59
N GLU A 61 9.86 -11.66 1.78
CA GLU A 61 8.69 -11.70 0.92
C GLU A 61 7.57 -10.79 1.44
N PHE A 62 7.06 -9.93 0.55
CA PHE A 62 5.89 -9.10 0.79
C PHE A 62 4.70 -9.62 0.00
N VAL A 63 3.50 -9.32 0.51
CA VAL A 63 2.26 -9.47 -0.24
C VAL A 63 1.87 -8.10 -0.77
N ALA A 64 1.92 -7.95 -2.09
CA ALA A 64 1.43 -6.77 -2.79
C ALA A 64 -0.03 -6.98 -3.18
N LEU A 65 -0.89 -6.04 -2.77
CA LEU A 65 -2.32 -6.05 -3.07
C LEU A 65 -2.63 -4.93 -4.06
N ARG A 66 -3.12 -5.30 -5.26
CA ARG A 66 -3.73 -4.34 -6.18
C ARG A 66 -5.21 -4.24 -5.87
N PHE A 67 -5.72 -3.02 -5.92
CA PHE A 67 -7.11 -2.76 -5.65
C PHE A 67 -7.66 -1.65 -6.54
N GLU A 68 -8.97 -1.65 -6.68
CA GLU A 68 -9.73 -0.57 -7.29
C GLU A 68 -10.58 0.11 -6.22
N LEU A 69 -10.70 1.43 -6.33
CA LEU A 69 -11.63 2.21 -5.53
C LEU A 69 -13.05 1.97 -6.03
N LEU A 70 -13.95 1.53 -5.15
CA LEU A 70 -15.38 1.36 -5.48
C LEU A 70 -16.22 2.58 -5.09
N GLU A 71 -15.98 3.11 -3.89
CA GLU A 71 -16.79 4.18 -3.31
C GLU A 71 -15.93 5.05 -2.41
N VAL A 72 -16.10 6.37 -2.49
CA VAL A 72 -15.58 7.33 -1.51
C VAL A 72 -16.71 7.74 -0.60
N VAL A 73 -16.48 7.67 0.72
CA VAL A 73 -17.45 8.18 1.69
C VAL A 73 -17.33 9.70 1.72
N SER A 74 -18.26 10.37 1.06
CA SER A 74 -18.46 11.81 1.20
C SER A 74 -18.78 12.11 2.65
N GLY A 75 -17.90 12.82 3.34
CA GLY A 75 -18.33 13.53 4.53
C GLY A 75 -19.33 14.58 4.06
N ALA A 76 -20.61 14.41 4.37
CA ALA A 76 -21.53 15.52 4.32
C ALA A 76 -20.92 16.63 5.17
N LEU A 77 -20.33 17.63 4.52
CA LEU A 77 -20.49 18.99 5.02
C LEU A 77 -22.00 19.19 4.99
N ALA A 78 -22.60 19.18 6.17
CA ALA A 78 -23.94 19.72 6.33
C ALA A 78 -23.96 21.09 5.63
N SER A 79 -25.03 21.27 4.86
CA SER A 79 -25.51 22.51 4.25
C SER A 79 -25.10 23.79 4.99
#